data_AF-A0A957LCT2-F1
#
_entry.id   AF-A0A957LCT2-F1
#
_cell.length_a   1.000
_cell.length_b   1.000
_cell.length_c   1.000
_cell.angle_alpha   90.00
_cell.angle_beta   90.00
_cell.angle_gamma   90.00
#
_symmetry.space_group_name_H-M   'P 1'
#
loop_
_entity.id
_entity.type
_entity.pdbx_description
1 polymer ?
#
loop_
_entity_poly.entity_id
_entity_poly.type
_entity_poly.pdbx_seq_one_letter_code
_entity_poly.pdbx_strand_id
1 'polypeptide(L)'
;MPIKAKTPLLFLCVVLFVLIESSLFLTPEPAAAQAGSELYFSSDERKVNRFELYKYGGAYWWVNGSCQTVEDLPPHLVPNSLEPVQGVPLHLTYKSISLSFAKEAISPLCGGASGLIDVVRDDQFFYYLREGGLRYKAVGQTTARAFSVMSSYYPKTLDLRGDNLYFSQGNTVYRLKKDGSQAPVVVASAHTTITWMKSISLRNGALVHDNALLWVAGGSLYRWREGDGIHKLADGPIHDVSVDYTGSVFNSNQRTYVFAALDEGVFQIDAETGSYDRLYDGVVHSVTTDTTISQTEAYKKNIYISFDVETCVLPPDGLQICTYNPIVYRHRLLSSDFSNDSWEPIASQLNGGGGHNLRSDGTWLYFRTGEHDSVGEEIRRIRTDVDPIEINITADYLEVVQAIQSLNTDVTLVADKATFARGYAYLNNGNITAAGAFINARLYGTLDGQDLGYVDSFADAWITFNTDISDRRSSITSSFLFKLPNDWVQTTKYNQSSTLKLTMVVDPDGMLPETGADAEADNTVSLINDAKIVHRDRPCIITMPIYAQGAPPPSGSPDIMPFVISRARILLPVEDFKVIPVYKMVADKLNLSAEEAAALADNLYLSDDGAPYNLTEDD
;
A
#
# COMPACT_ATOMS: atom_id res chain seq x y z
N MET A 1 -51.26 -68.37 23.31
CA MET A 1 -49.91 -67.78 23.28
C MET A 1 -49.90 -66.66 22.24
N PRO A 2 -49.81 -65.38 22.62
CA PRO A 2 -49.64 -64.30 21.66
C PRO A 2 -48.14 -64.01 21.45
N ILE A 3 -47.73 -63.95 20.17
CA ILE A 3 -46.42 -63.42 19.77
C ILE A 3 -46.58 -61.90 19.62
N LYS A 4 -45.79 -61.15 20.39
CA LYS A 4 -45.71 -59.68 20.35
C LYS A 4 -45.13 -59.22 19.01
N ALA A 5 -45.86 -58.36 18.30
CA ALA A 5 -45.31 -57.54 17.22
C ALA A 5 -44.36 -56.49 17.81
N LYS A 6 -43.13 -56.41 17.28
CA LYS A 6 -42.21 -55.30 17.52
C LYS A 6 -42.42 -54.21 16.46
N THR A 7 -42.36 -52.98 16.96
CA THR A 7 -42.54 -51.65 16.39
C THR A 7 -41.97 -51.44 14.97
N PRO A 8 -42.66 -50.71 14.06
CA PRO A 8 -42.07 -50.32 12.78
C PRO A 8 -41.05 -49.19 12.97
N LEU A 9 -39.88 -49.35 12.35
CA LEU A 9 -38.91 -48.28 12.11
C LEU A 9 -39.54 -47.29 11.11
N LEU A 10 -39.71 -46.03 11.53
CA LEU A 10 -40.19 -44.97 10.64
C LEU A 10 -39.03 -44.52 9.74
N PHE A 11 -39.01 -44.94 8.48
CA PHE A 11 -38.12 -44.39 7.46
C PHE A 11 -38.71 -43.07 6.96
N LEU A 12 -38.05 -41.95 7.29
CA LEU A 12 -38.42 -40.63 6.78
C LEU A 12 -37.75 -40.43 5.41
N CYS A 13 -38.47 -40.69 4.32
CA CYS A 13 -38.06 -40.28 2.98
C CYS A 13 -38.45 -38.80 2.78
N VAL A 14 -37.45 -37.93 2.65
CA VAL A 14 -37.65 -36.51 2.31
C VAL A 14 -37.55 -36.36 0.80
N VAL A 15 -38.66 -35.95 0.16
CA VAL A 15 -38.70 -35.55 -1.25
C VAL A 15 -38.39 -34.06 -1.33
N LEU A 16 -37.29 -33.68 -1.99
CA LEU A 16 -36.81 -32.31 -2.07
C LEU A 16 -37.17 -31.68 -3.43
N PHE A 17 -37.94 -30.59 -3.42
CA PHE A 17 -38.16 -29.71 -4.58
C PHE A 17 -37.29 -28.47 -4.44
N VAL A 18 -36.49 -28.14 -5.45
CA VAL A 18 -35.63 -26.95 -5.49
C VAL A 18 -36.17 -25.98 -6.55
N LEU A 19 -36.62 -24.80 -6.12
CA LEU A 19 -36.97 -23.67 -6.99
C LEU A 19 -35.87 -22.60 -6.86
N ILE A 20 -35.40 -22.10 -7.99
CA ILE A 20 -34.37 -21.05 -8.09
C ILE A 20 -35.06 -19.80 -8.63
N GLU A 21 -35.13 -18.74 -7.83
CA GLU A 21 -35.49 -17.40 -8.31
C GLU A 21 -34.26 -16.48 -8.25
N SER A 22 -34.09 -15.71 -9.32
CA SER A 22 -33.02 -14.72 -9.50
C SER A 22 -33.61 -13.32 -9.46
N SER A 23 -33.17 -12.47 -8.53
CA SER A 23 -33.56 -11.06 -8.43
C SER A 23 -32.34 -10.16 -8.67
N LEU A 24 -32.48 -9.23 -9.61
CA LEU A 24 -31.51 -8.17 -9.93
C LEU A 24 -31.84 -6.93 -9.07
N PHE A 25 -30.88 -6.37 -8.33
CA PHE A 25 -31.02 -5.08 -7.66
C PHE A 25 -29.99 -4.06 -8.19
N LEU A 26 -30.48 -2.86 -8.50
CA LEU A 26 -29.71 -1.68 -8.88
C LEU A 26 -29.41 -0.86 -7.61
N THR A 27 -28.15 -0.51 -7.39
CA THR A 27 -27.71 0.35 -6.29
C THR A 27 -27.52 1.80 -6.74
N PRO A 28 -27.93 2.81 -5.95
CA PRO A 28 -27.66 4.21 -6.23
C PRO A 28 -26.27 4.65 -5.74
N GLU A 29 -25.68 5.57 -6.48
CA GLU A 29 -24.35 6.14 -6.26
C GLU A 29 -24.36 7.13 -5.07
N PRO A 30 -23.42 7.04 -4.11
CA PRO A 30 -23.37 7.97 -2.99
C PRO A 30 -22.64 9.28 -3.37
N ALA A 31 -23.16 10.38 -2.82
CA ALA A 31 -22.66 11.73 -3.04
C ALA A 31 -21.29 11.96 -2.37
N ALA A 32 -20.34 12.53 -3.12
CA ALA A 32 -19.00 12.87 -2.66
C ALA A 32 -18.99 13.99 -1.61
N ALA A 33 -18.32 13.74 -0.48
CA ALA A 33 -17.98 14.75 0.52
C ALA A 33 -16.82 15.64 0.03
N GLN A 34 -16.86 16.92 0.41
CA GLN A 34 -15.85 17.92 0.02
C GLN A 34 -14.55 17.71 0.80
N ALA A 35 -13.49 17.25 0.11
CA ALA A 35 -12.14 17.14 0.64
C ALA A 35 -11.44 18.51 0.73
N GLY A 36 -10.66 18.70 1.79
CA GLY A 36 -9.69 19.79 1.90
C GLY A 36 -8.76 19.79 0.69
N SER A 37 -8.46 20.98 0.18
CA SER A 37 -7.84 21.21 -1.13
C SER A 37 -6.43 20.63 -1.25
N GLU A 38 -6.30 19.36 -1.62
CA GLU A 38 -5.09 18.79 -2.20
C GLU A 38 -4.85 19.41 -3.58
N LEU A 39 -3.59 19.74 -3.86
CA LEU A 39 -3.20 20.28 -5.16
C LEU A 39 -2.28 19.25 -5.83
N TYR A 40 -2.73 18.69 -6.95
CA TYR A 40 -1.98 17.70 -7.72
C TYR A 40 -1.14 18.40 -8.80
N PHE A 41 0.12 17.99 -8.93
CA PHE A 41 0.96 18.28 -10.08
C PHE A 41 1.26 16.97 -10.80
N SER A 42 0.37 16.53 -11.68
CA SER A 42 0.65 15.46 -12.66
C SER A 42 1.45 16.05 -13.81
N SER A 43 2.62 15.48 -14.12
CA SER A 43 3.19 15.63 -15.45
C SER A 43 2.80 14.42 -16.27
N ASP A 44 1.82 14.59 -17.14
CA ASP A 44 1.06 13.52 -17.80
C ASP A 44 1.88 12.42 -18.50
N GLU A 45 3.18 12.56 -18.71
CA GLU A 45 4.01 11.51 -19.34
C GLU A 45 5.48 11.48 -18.87
N ARG A 46 5.87 12.14 -17.77
CA ARG A 46 7.29 12.28 -17.39
C ARG A 46 7.55 12.01 -15.91
N LYS A 47 8.57 11.21 -15.62
CA LYS A 47 9.08 10.92 -14.27
C LYS A 47 9.73 12.19 -13.66
N VAL A 48 9.34 12.59 -12.46
CA VAL A 48 9.90 13.75 -11.76
C VAL A 48 10.97 13.28 -10.78
N ASN A 49 12.20 13.08 -11.26
CA ASN A 49 13.22 12.46 -10.40
C ASN A 49 13.65 13.31 -9.18
N ARG A 50 13.50 14.65 -9.21
CA ARG A 50 13.84 15.54 -8.07
C ARG A 50 13.14 16.90 -8.18
N PHE A 51 12.84 17.52 -7.04
CA PHE A 51 12.41 18.92 -6.96
C PHE A 51 13.02 19.65 -5.76
N GLU A 52 13.02 20.98 -5.78
CA GLU A 52 13.51 21.84 -4.69
C GLU A 52 12.56 23.02 -4.45
N LEU A 53 12.53 23.55 -3.22
CA LEU A 53 11.70 24.69 -2.86
C LEU A 53 12.42 26.02 -2.95
N TYR A 54 11.66 27.06 -3.32
CA TYR A 54 12.15 28.44 -3.35
C TYR A 54 11.92 29.17 -2.03
N LYS A 55 12.91 29.97 -1.65
CA LYS A 55 12.93 30.85 -0.47
C LYS A 55 11.78 31.87 -0.39
N TYR A 56 11.11 32.23 -1.49
CA TYR A 56 9.91 33.09 -1.47
C TYR A 56 8.62 32.38 -1.93
N GLY A 57 8.42 31.12 -1.50
CA GLY A 57 7.09 30.51 -1.42
C GLY A 57 6.55 29.87 -2.71
N GLY A 58 7.42 29.24 -3.52
CA GLY A 58 7.00 28.45 -4.68
C GLY A 58 7.88 27.22 -4.89
N ALA A 59 7.31 26.15 -5.41
CA ALA A 59 8.06 24.96 -5.81
C ALA A 59 8.58 25.13 -7.25
N TYR A 60 9.84 24.75 -7.50
CA TYR A 60 10.33 24.51 -8.84
C TYR A 60 10.81 23.07 -8.92
N TRP A 61 10.48 22.40 -10.01
CA TRP A 61 10.89 21.02 -10.23
C TRP A 61 11.60 20.90 -11.56
N TRP A 62 12.37 19.83 -11.69
CA TRP A 62 12.96 19.46 -12.95
C TRP A 62 12.91 17.95 -13.11
N VAL A 63 12.73 17.52 -14.35
CA VAL A 63 12.73 16.12 -14.72
C VAL A 63 14.17 15.72 -15.02
N ASN A 64 14.68 14.68 -14.38
CA ASN A 64 15.92 14.04 -14.81
C ASN A 64 15.55 12.87 -15.73
N GLY A 65 15.34 13.16 -17.01
CA GLY A 65 15.07 12.15 -18.02
C GLY A 65 15.80 12.53 -19.29
N SER A 66 16.38 11.54 -19.98
CA SER A 66 16.89 11.70 -21.33
C SER A 66 15.79 12.41 -22.14
N CYS A 67 16.08 13.63 -22.57
CA CYS A 67 15.26 14.29 -23.57
C CYS A 67 15.44 13.45 -24.84
N GLN A 68 14.65 12.38 -25.00
CA GLN A 68 14.63 11.61 -26.23
C GLN A 68 14.33 12.64 -27.32
N THR A 69 15.23 12.70 -28.30
CA THR A 69 14.96 13.44 -29.52
C THR A 69 13.67 12.89 -30.09
N VAL A 70 12.86 13.75 -30.70
CA VAL A 70 11.59 13.41 -31.37
C VAL A 70 11.79 12.41 -32.53
N GLU A 71 13.01 11.90 -32.74
CA GLU A 71 13.41 11.01 -33.83
C GLU A 71 12.92 9.56 -33.68
N ASP A 72 12.44 9.15 -32.49
CA ASP A 72 11.93 7.79 -32.26
C ASP A 72 10.40 7.64 -32.42
N LEU A 73 9.69 8.65 -32.93
CA LEU A 73 8.28 8.50 -33.32
C LEU A 73 8.16 7.80 -34.69
N PRO A 74 7.25 6.82 -34.87
CA PRO A 74 7.01 6.20 -36.16
C PRO A 74 6.71 7.25 -37.24
N PRO A 75 7.32 7.17 -38.45
CA PRO A 75 7.33 8.24 -39.45
C PRO A 75 5.96 8.59 -40.08
N HIS A 76 4.85 8.05 -39.57
CA HIS A 76 3.50 8.22 -40.12
C HIS A 76 2.67 9.29 -39.41
N LEU A 77 3.18 9.90 -38.32
CA LEU A 77 2.45 10.87 -37.50
C LEU A 77 3.11 12.26 -37.44
N VAL A 78 3.76 12.72 -38.51
CA VAL A 78 4.29 14.09 -38.58
C VAL A 78 3.36 14.97 -39.44
N PRO A 79 2.53 15.86 -38.87
CA PRO A 79 1.97 16.98 -39.61
C PRO A 79 3.09 17.99 -39.92
N ASN A 80 3.11 18.51 -41.15
CA ASN A 80 4.11 19.44 -41.70
C ASN A 80 4.11 20.87 -41.07
N SER A 81 3.90 21.00 -39.77
CA SER A 81 4.04 22.27 -39.05
C SER A 81 4.58 22.02 -37.65
N LEU A 82 5.90 21.84 -37.55
CA LEU A 82 6.59 21.93 -36.26
C LEU A 82 6.65 23.42 -35.88
N GLU A 83 5.58 23.92 -35.26
CA GLU A 83 5.75 25.03 -34.33
C GLU A 83 6.67 24.55 -33.19
N PRO A 84 7.60 25.40 -32.70
CA PRO A 84 8.42 25.06 -31.55
C PRO A 84 7.51 24.59 -30.42
N VAL A 85 7.76 23.39 -29.90
CA VAL A 85 7.04 22.81 -28.76
C VAL A 85 7.02 23.86 -27.64
N GLN A 86 5.91 24.58 -27.53
CA GLN A 86 5.65 25.45 -26.40
C GLN A 86 5.71 24.56 -25.17
N GLY A 87 6.50 24.96 -24.16
CA GLY A 87 6.59 24.24 -22.91
C GLY A 87 5.20 23.82 -22.45
N VAL A 88 5.04 22.52 -22.18
CA VAL A 88 3.77 21.95 -21.76
C VAL A 88 3.21 22.82 -20.64
N PRO A 89 2.08 23.51 -20.84
CA PRO A 89 1.47 24.27 -19.77
C PRO A 89 1.06 23.27 -18.70
N LEU A 90 1.55 23.45 -17.47
CA LEU A 90 0.85 22.83 -16.36
C LEU A 90 -0.47 23.54 -16.18
N HIS A 91 -1.52 22.84 -16.59
CA HIS A 91 -2.88 23.25 -16.35
C HIS A 91 -3.23 23.00 -14.89
N LEU A 92 -3.25 24.07 -14.10
CA LEU A 92 -3.98 24.10 -12.85
C LEU A 92 -5.48 24.08 -13.17
N THR A 93 -6.09 22.90 -13.12
CA THR A 93 -7.55 22.79 -13.19
C THR A 93 -8.10 22.85 -11.78
N TYR A 94 -8.44 24.05 -11.30
CA TYR A 94 -9.38 24.21 -10.20
C TYR A 94 -10.72 24.63 -10.76
N LYS A 95 -11.81 24.05 -10.24
CA LYS A 95 -13.18 24.52 -10.49
C LYS A 95 -13.23 26.02 -10.11
N SER A 96 -13.21 26.88 -11.14
CA SER A 96 -13.57 28.31 -11.17
C SER A 96 -12.53 29.44 -11.03
N ILE A 97 -11.25 29.23 -10.70
CA ILE A 97 -10.23 30.33 -10.77
C ILE A 97 -8.87 29.79 -11.25
N SER A 98 -8.49 30.13 -12.48
CA SER A 98 -7.17 29.89 -13.03
C SER A 98 -6.14 30.86 -12.42
N LEU A 99 -5.37 30.40 -11.44
CA LEU A 99 -4.12 31.03 -11.07
C LEU A 99 -3.01 30.43 -11.94
N SER A 100 -2.71 31.09 -13.05
CA SER A 100 -1.50 30.81 -13.82
C SER A 100 -0.30 31.27 -13.00
N PHE A 101 0.48 30.33 -12.46
CA PHE A 101 1.89 30.62 -12.23
C PHE A 101 2.44 31.10 -13.57
N ALA A 102 3.09 32.27 -13.56
CA ALA A 102 3.60 32.88 -14.77
C ALA A 102 4.29 31.83 -15.64
N LYS A 103 3.96 31.85 -16.92
CA LYS A 103 4.46 31.04 -18.03
C LYS A 103 5.97 31.20 -18.22
N GLU A 104 6.77 31.05 -17.17
CA GLU A 104 8.20 30.86 -17.24
C GLU A 104 8.44 29.37 -17.41
N ALA A 105 8.04 28.85 -18.57
CA ALA A 105 8.54 27.58 -19.01
C ALA A 105 10.07 27.65 -18.91
N ILE A 106 10.67 26.79 -18.09
CA ILE A 106 12.11 26.47 -18.11
C ILE A 106 12.40 25.64 -19.39
N SER A 107 11.76 26.02 -20.51
CA SER A 107 11.81 25.36 -21.80
C SER A 107 13.17 25.37 -22.51
N PRO A 108 14.23 26.10 -22.11
CA PRO A 108 15.53 25.98 -22.78
C PRO A 108 16.58 25.18 -22.00
N LEU A 109 16.28 24.59 -20.83
CA LEU A 109 17.29 23.78 -20.13
C LEU A 109 17.48 22.37 -20.74
N CYS A 110 16.51 21.90 -21.53
CA CYS A 110 16.42 20.53 -22.04
C CYS A 110 16.96 20.31 -23.48
N GLY A 111 17.70 21.26 -24.05
CA GLY A 111 18.15 21.19 -25.45
C GLY A 111 19.38 20.30 -25.71
N GLY A 112 19.41 19.04 -25.26
CA GLY A 112 20.47 18.06 -25.55
C GLY A 112 20.39 16.79 -24.67
N ALA A 113 20.91 15.67 -25.16
CA ALA A 113 20.75 14.30 -24.63
C ALA A 113 21.39 14.00 -23.25
N SER A 114 21.66 15.02 -22.43
CA SER A 114 22.39 14.87 -21.18
C SER A 114 21.92 15.85 -20.11
N GLY A 115 21.42 15.26 -19.02
CA GLY A 115 20.53 15.87 -18.05
C GLY A 115 21.11 17.02 -17.23
N LEU A 116 20.21 17.82 -16.67
CA LEU A 116 20.50 18.76 -15.60
C LEU A 116 20.91 17.98 -14.34
N ILE A 117 22.05 18.34 -13.75
CA ILE A 117 22.58 17.63 -12.58
C ILE A 117 22.15 18.32 -11.28
N ASP A 118 22.23 19.66 -11.23
CA ASP A 118 21.89 20.45 -10.04
C ASP A 118 21.56 21.90 -10.44
N VAL A 119 20.71 22.58 -9.64
CA VAL A 119 20.22 23.94 -9.89
C VAL A 119 20.11 24.72 -8.59
N VAL A 120 20.69 25.92 -8.56
CA VAL A 120 20.46 26.92 -7.51
C VAL A 120 20.11 28.27 -8.10
N ARG A 121 19.59 29.19 -7.30
CA ARG A 121 19.27 30.54 -7.78
C ARG A 121 19.41 31.61 -6.71
N ASP A 122 19.62 32.84 -7.17
CA ASP A 122 19.33 34.05 -6.40
C ASP A 122 18.18 34.83 -7.06
N ASP A 123 17.98 36.05 -6.59
CA ASP A 123 16.96 36.97 -7.08
C ASP A 123 17.17 37.38 -8.56
N GLN A 124 18.38 37.20 -9.10
CA GLN A 124 18.76 37.69 -10.44
C GLN A 124 19.00 36.56 -11.44
N PHE A 125 19.54 35.42 -11.00
CA PHE A 125 19.98 34.35 -11.88
C PHE A 125 19.67 32.95 -11.32
N PHE A 126 19.34 32.04 -12.23
CA PHE A 126 19.49 30.60 -12.05
C PHE A 126 20.91 30.20 -12.42
N TYR A 127 21.51 29.34 -11.62
CA TYR A 127 22.79 28.70 -11.86
C TYR A 127 22.55 27.20 -11.92
N TYR A 128 23.11 26.52 -12.90
CA TYR A 128 22.82 25.11 -13.09
C TYR A 128 23.96 24.37 -13.77
N LEU A 129 24.00 23.06 -13.53
CA LEU A 129 24.99 22.16 -14.10
C LEU A 129 24.42 21.45 -15.32
N ARG A 130 25.18 21.49 -16.42
CA ARG A 130 24.88 20.77 -17.67
C ARG A 130 26.18 20.19 -18.23
N GLU A 131 26.11 19.19 -19.11
CA GLU A 131 27.30 18.74 -19.84
C GLU A 131 28.08 19.93 -20.45
N GLY A 132 29.38 19.97 -20.13
CA GLY A 132 30.28 21.06 -20.49
C GLY A 132 30.39 22.19 -19.46
N GLY A 133 29.79 22.06 -18.27
CA GLY A 133 30.12 22.88 -17.10
C GLY A 133 28.96 23.69 -16.52
N LEU A 134 29.31 24.59 -15.61
CA LEU A 134 28.39 25.48 -14.92
C LEU A 134 27.85 26.57 -15.86
N ARG A 135 26.54 26.79 -15.84
CA ARG A 135 25.83 27.81 -16.61
C ARG A 135 24.99 28.67 -15.70
N TYR A 136 24.61 29.84 -16.21
CA TYR A 136 23.66 30.71 -15.53
C TYR A 136 22.68 31.34 -16.51
N LYS A 137 21.53 31.74 -16.00
CA LYS A 137 20.45 32.32 -16.78
C LYS A 137 19.72 33.34 -15.91
N ALA A 138 19.58 34.57 -16.39
CA ALA A 138 18.84 35.57 -15.64
C ALA A 138 17.37 35.17 -15.49
N VAL A 139 16.78 35.47 -14.33
CA VAL A 139 15.36 35.27 -14.06
C VAL A 139 14.55 36.07 -15.10
N GLY A 140 13.52 35.47 -15.69
CA GLY A 140 12.71 36.07 -16.77
C GLY A 140 13.35 36.12 -18.17
N GLN A 141 14.62 35.71 -18.35
CA GLN A 141 15.22 35.59 -19.68
C GLN A 141 14.93 34.22 -20.31
N THR A 142 15.08 34.07 -21.63
CA THR A 142 14.94 32.79 -22.33
C THR A 142 16.29 32.14 -22.65
N THR A 143 17.36 32.91 -22.79
CA THR A 143 18.68 32.38 -23.16
C THR A 143 19.61 32.27 -21.94
N ALA A 144 20.28 31.12 -21.82
CA ALA A 144 21.30 30.91 -20.80
C ALA A 144 22.69 31.30 -21.32
N ARG A 145 23.58 31.70 -20.42
CA ARG A 145 24.99 31.99 -20.68
C ARG A 145 25.85 30.94 -19.98
N ALA A 146 26.92 30.50 -20.64
CA ALA A 146 27.93 29.66 -20.00
C ALA A 146 28.94 30.53 -19.27
N PHE A 147 29.48 30.05 -18.14
CA PHE A 147 30.68 30.66 -17.58
C PHE A 147 31.87 30.29 -18.46
N SER A 148 32.56 31.28 -19.01
CA SER A 148 33.69 31.07 -19.93
C SER A 148 34.85 30.28 -19.30
N VAL A 149 34.91 30.19 -17.97
CA VAL A 149 36.02 29.59 -17.22
C VAL A 149 35.82 28.08 -16.94
N MET A 150 34.67 27.50 -17.29
CA MET A 150 34.22 26.20 -16.75
C MET A 150 34.17 25.04 -17.76
N SER A 151 34.67 25.21 -18.99
CA SER A 151 34.47 24.25 -20.10
C SER A 151 35.10 22.86 -19.91
N SER A 152 35.99 22.68 -18.93
CA SER A 152 36.65 21.40 -18.61
C SER A 152 36.14 20.73 -17.32
N TYR A 153 35.18 21.33 -16.63
CA TYR A 153 34.71 20.85 -15.33
C TYR A 153 33.41 20.05 -15.51
N TYR A 154 33.34 18.88 -14.87
CA TYR A 154 32.13 18.06 -14.75
C TYR A 154 31.60 18.17 -13.31
N PRO A 155 30.98 19.30 -12.95
CA PRO A 155 30.49 19.49 -11.61
C PRO A 155 29.32 18.53 -11.31
N LYS A 156 29.19 18.09 -10.06
CA LYS A 156 28.13 17.17 -9.60
C LYS A 156 27.11 17.82 -8.68
N THR A 157 27.55 18.68 -7.78
CA THR A 157 26.67 19.39 -6.85
C THR A 157 26.93 20.88 -6.92
N LEU A 158 25.92 21.69 -6.62
CA LEU A 158 25.96 23.14 -6.72
C LEU A 158 25.24 23.76 -5.51
N ASP A 159 25.83 24.78 -4.90
CA ASP A 159 25.14 25.60 -3.91
C ASP A 159 25.56 27.08 -4.00
N LEU A 160 24.74 27.98 -3.47
CA LEU A 160 24.94 29.43 -3.56
C LEU A 160 24.91 30.07 -2.17
N ARG A 161 25.97 30.85 -1.85
CA ARG A 161 26.05 31.64 -0.62
C ARG A 161 26.65 33.02 -0.89
N GLY A 162 25.86 34.05 -0.62
CA GLY A 162 26.28 35.44 -0.85
C GLY A 162 26.63 35.66 -2.32
N ASP A 163 27.87 36.09 -2.57
CA ASP A 163 28.41 36.32 -3.92
C ASP A 163 29.17 35.13 -4.52
N ASN A 164 29.16 33.99 -3.84
CA ASN A 164 29.92 32.82 -4.25
C ASN A 164 29.01 31.62 -4.57
N LEU A 165 29.29 30.99 -5.71
CA LEU A 165 28.86 29.65 -6.06
C LEU A 165 29.89 28.65 -5.54
N TYR A 166 29.38 27.58 -4.96
CA TYR A 166 30.17 26.42 -4.56
C TYR A 166 29.74 25.25 -5.43
N PHE A 167 30.69 24.52 -5.98
CA PHE A 167 30.39 23.31 -6.74
C PHE A 167 31.42 22.23 -6.50
N SER A 168 31.01 20.97 -6.59
CA SER A 168 31.92 19.82 -6.49
C SER A 168 32.28 19.26 -7.85
N GLN A 169 33.51 18.80 -8.04
CA GLN A 169 33.93 17.95 -9.16
C GLN A 169 34.64 16.72 -8.59
N GLY A 170 34.00 15.55 -8.73
CA GLY A 170 34.47 14.33 -8.09
C GLY A 170 34.49 14.51 -6.57
N ASN A 171 35.69 14.54 -5.99
CA ASN A 171 35.92 14.72 -4.56
C ASN A 171 36.36 16.15 -4.17
N THR A 172 36.47 17.09 -5.11
CA THR A 172 37.01 18.43 -4.85
C THR A 172 35.91 19.49 -4.90
N VAL A 173 35.89 20.39 -3.92
CA VAL A 173 34.97 21.54 -3.85
C VAL A 173 35.68 22.79 -4.33
N TYR A 174 35.01 23.51 -5.22
CA TYR A 174 35.45 24.77 -5.78
C TYR A 174 34.52 25.89 -5.33
N ARG A 175 35.09 27.09 -5.20
CA ARG A 175 34.38 28.35 -4.99
C ARG A 175 34.60 29.24 -6.21
N LEU A 176 33.53 29.83 -6.72
CA LEU A 176 33.55 30.75 -7.86
C LEU A 176 32.67 31.95 -7.53
N LYS A 177 33.11 33.18 -7.83
CA LYS A 177 32.19 34.32 -7.74
C LYS A 177 31.06 34.16 -8.74
N LYS A 178 29.82 34.40 -8.30
CA LYS A 178 28.62 34.18 -9.11
C LYS A 178 28.54 35.06 -10.37
N ASP A 179 29.26 36.18 -10.37
CA ASP A 179 29.41 37.07 -11.53
C ASP A 179 30.48 36.58 -12.55
N GLY A 180 31.22 35.52 -12.23
CA GLY A 180 32.28 34.97 -13.06
C GLY A 180 33.55 35.83 -13.13
N SER A 181 33.67 36.87 -12.29
CA SER A 181 34.80 37.80 -12.30
C SER A 181 36.12 37.20 -11.81
N GLN A 182 36.07 36.03 -11.19
CA GLN A 182 37.23 35.31 -10.64
C GLN A 182 37.26 33.89 -11.19
N ALA A 183 38.46 33.31 -11.30
CA ALA A 183 38.60 31.89 -11.61
C ALA A 183 38.13 31.03 -10.42
N PRO A 184 37.64 29.79 -10.66
CA PRO A 184 37.34 28.86 -9.58
C PRO A 184 38.57 28.61 -8.70
N VAL A 185 38.36 28.59 -7.38
CA VAL A 185 39.40 28.30 -6.37
C VAL A 185 39.01 27.03 -5.64
N VAL A 186 39.95 26.09 -5.51
CA VAL A 186 39.77 24.90 -4.67
C VAL A 186 39.68 25.33 -3.21
N VAL A 187 38.59 24.95 -2.54
CA VAL A 187 38.39 25.25 -1.11
C VAL A 187 38.55 24.02 -0.22
N ALA A 188 38.24 22.83 -0.75
CA ALA A 188 38.33 21.58 0.00
C ALA A 188 38.42 20.37 -0.93
N SER A 189 38.93 19.24 -0.42
CA SER A 189 38.88 17.94 -1.10
C SER A 189 38.53 16.84 -0.10
N ALA A 190 37.54 16.02 -0.45
CA ALA A 190 37.16 14.80 0.25
C ALA A 190 37.98 13.59 -0.25
N HIS A 191 37.89 12.46 0.45
CA HIS A 191 38.52 11.21 0.01
C HIS A 191 37.73 10.50 -1.10
N THR A 192 36.44 10.79 -1.21
CA THR A 192 35.48 10.13 -2.09
C THR A 192 34.62 11.15 -2.83
N THR A 193 33.80 10.68 -3.77
CA THR A 193 32.93 11.55 -4.56
C THR A 193 31.88 12.22 -3.67
N ILE A 194 31.70 13.52 -3.86
CA ILE A 194 30.68 14.32 -3.19
C ILE A 194 29.34 14.11 -3.90
N THR A 195 28.30 13.74 -3.15
CA THR A 195 26.95 13.44 -3.66
C THR A 195 25.92 14.49 -3.30
N TRP A 196 26.13 15.22 -2.20
CA TRP A 196 25.27 16.31 -1.75
C TRP A 196 26.12 17.42 -1.14
N MET A 197 25.72 18.68 -1.28
CA MET A 197 26.42 19.82 -0.66
C MET A 197 25.46 20.95 -0.33
N LYS A 198 25.66 21.60 0.81
CA LYS A 198 24.92 22.80 1.23
C LYS A 198 25.80 23.77 2.00
N SER A 199 25.69 25.05 1.67
CA SER A 199 26.29 26.13 2.43
C SER A 199 25.42 26.48 3.63
N ILE A 200 26.11 26.72 4.75
CA ILE A 200 25.50 27.06 6.01
C ILE A 200 26.18 28.26 6.64
N SER A 201 25.48 28.93 7.55
CA SER A 201 26.12 29.83 8.50
C SER A 201 26.26 29.17 9.85
N LEU A 202 27.47 29.21 10.38
CA LEU A 202 27.77 28.82 11.74
C LEU A 202 28.02 30.08 12.55
N ARG A 203 27.53 30.12 13.78
CA ARG A 203 27.76 31.27 14.66
C ARG A 203 28.86 30.92 15.64
N ASN A 204 29.95 31.67 15.59
CA ASN A 204 31.05 31.53 16.53
C ASN A 204 30.95 32.65 17.59
N GLY A 205 30.23 32.38 18.68
CA GLY A 205 30.01 33.37 19.74
C GLY A 205 29.06 34.52 19.36
N ALA A 206 29.30 35.72 19.91
CA ALA A 206 28.27 36.76 19.96
C ALA A 206 27.88 37.36 18.59
N LEU A 207 28.75 37.44 17.57
CA LEU A 207 28.44 38.21 16.35
C LEU A 207 29.11 37.78 15.04
N VAL A 208 29.96 36.74 15.01
CA VAL A 208 30.63 36.33 13.76
C VAL A 208 29.91 35.13 13.15
N HIS A 209 29.38 35.33 11.94
CA HIS A 209 28.89 34.23 11.10
C HIS A 209 30.06 33.70 10.26
N ASP A 210 30.54 32.52 10.63
CA ASP A 210 31.50 31.80 9.80
C ASP A 210 30.73 31.12 8.66
N ASN A 211 31.19 31.32 7.43
CA ASN A 211 30.68 30.58 6.29
C ASN A 211 31.25 29.16 6.34
N ALA A 212 30.36 28.18 6.33
CA ALA A 212 30.74 26.78 6.25
C ALA A 212 29.99 26.07 5.12
N LEU A 213 30.56 24.95 4.69
CA LEU A 213 29.96 24.04 3.74
C LEU A 213 29.76 22.71 4.44
N LEU A 214 28.58 22.13 4.26
CA LEU A 214 28.30 20.74 4.56
C LEU A 214 28.30 19.95 3.26
N TRP A 215 28.79 18.72 3.29
CA TRP A 215 28.62 17.79 2.17
C TRP A 215 28.61 16.35 2.61
N VAL A 216 28.04 15.49 1.78
CA VAL A 216 28.10 14.03 1.93
C VAL A 216 29.10 13.48 0.92
N ALA A 217 30.04 12.66 1.39
CA ALA A 217 31.03 12.00 0.55
C ALA A 217 31.35 10.59 1.05
N GLY A 218 31.07 9.58 0.23
CA GLY A 218 31.30 8.17 0.59
C GLY A 218 30.49 7.72 1.81
N GLY A 219 29.24 8.18 1.91
CA GLY A 219 28.36 7.94 3.04
C GLY A 219 28.49 9.00 4.13
N SER A 220 29.69 9.39 4.53
CA SER A 220 29.88 10.25 5.70
C SER A 220 29.51 11.73 5.45
N LEU A 221 29.07 12.42 6.50
CA LEU A 221 28.82 13.87 6.52
C LEU A 221 30.08 14.62 6.95
N TYR A 222 30.44 15.65 6.20
CA TYR A 222 31.57 16.52 6.51
C TYR A 222 31.13 17.98 6.59
N ARG A 223 31.91 18.74 7.34
CA ARG A 223 31.89 20.20 7.35
C ARG A 223 33.25 20.73 6.92
N TRP A 224 33.24 21.78 6.12
CA TRP A 224 34.38 22.67 5.94
C TRP A 224 34.08 24.07 6.42
N ARG A 225 35.06 24.69 7.06
CA ARG A 225 35.05 26.10 7.41
C ARG A 225 36.38 26.75 7.02
N GLU A 226 36.31 27.96 6.50
CA GLU A 226 37.49 28.75 6.16
C GLU A 226 38.36 28.97 7.41
N GLY A 227 39.61 28.54 7.36
CA GLY A 227 40.56 28.63 8.49
C GLY A 227 40.52 27.46 9.50
N ASP A 228 39.43 26.69 9.55
CA ASP A 228 39.26 25.54 10.46
C ASP A 228 39.42 24.19 9.73
N GLY A 229 39.30 24.18 8.40
CA GLY A 229 39.53 22.99 7.59
C GLY A 229 38.32 22.06 7.54
N ILE A 230 38.57 20.77 7.28
CA ILE A 230 37.54 19.75 7.06
C ILE A 230 37.39 18.89 8.32
N HIS A 231 36.15 18.72 8.78
CA HIS A 231 35.78 17.89 9.92
C HIS A 231 34.72 16.87 9.49
N LYS A 232 34.89 15.60 9.89
CA LYS A 232 33.84 14.59 9.73
C LYS A 232 32.86 14.72 10.88
N LEU A 233 31.58 14.91 10.59
CA LEU A 233 30.53 15.12 11.58
C LEU A 233 29.80 13.81 11.93
N ALA A 234 29.53 12.96 10.94
CA ALA A 234 28.86 11.68 11.13
C ALA A 234 29.37 10.67 10.12
N ASP A 235 29.19 9.39 10.43
CA ASP A 235 29.57 8.27 9.57
C ASP A 235 28.35 7.37 9.29
N GLY A 236 28.41 6.60 8.20
CA GLY A 236 27.31 5.74 7.75
C GLY A 236 26.76 6.13 6.37
N PRO A 237 25.94 5.29 5.73
CA PRO A 237 25.34 5.59 4.44
C PRO A 237 24.22 6.63 4.62
N ILE A 238 24.54 7.90 4.38
CA ILE A 238 23.57 8.99 4.44
C ILE A 238 22.80 9.07 3.11
N HIS A 239 21.47 8.98 3.19
CA HIS A 239 20.56 9.01 2.05
C HIS A 239 20.04 10.41 1.74
N ASP A 240 19.71 11.16 2.80
CA ASP A 240 19.17 12.51 2.68
C ASP A 240 19.63 13.39 3.85
N VAL A 241 19.68 14.70 3.60
CA VAL A 241 20.14 15.68 4.57
C VAL A 241 19.27 16.94 4.52
N SER A 242 18.77 17.32 5.68
CA SER A 242 18.18 18.64 5.90
C SER A 242 19.03 19.47 6.85
N VAL A 243 19.05 20.78 6.64
CA VAL A 243 19.78 21.71 7.50
C VAL A 243 18.77 22.66 8.13
N ASP A 244 18.80 22.74 9.45
CA ASP A 244 18.02 23.70 10.21
C ASP A 244 18.90 24.63 11.04
N TYR A 245 18.36 25.82 11.28
CA TYR A 245 18.95 26.81 12.15
C TYR A 245 18.07 26.96 13.38
N THR A 246 18.60 26.66 14.56
CA THR A 246 17.88 26.87 15.81
C THR A 246 18.48 28.06 16.54
N GLY A 247 17.63 29.04 16.88
CA GLY A 247 17.96 30.03 17.89
C GLY A 247 17.37 31.41 17.66
N SER A 248 17.16 32.11 18.77
CA SER A 248 16.68 33.49 18.80
C SER A 248 17.80 34.44 18.38
N VAL A 249 17.50 35.48 17.59
CA VAL A 249 18.47 36.55 17.25
C VAL A 249 19.02 37.25 18.50
N PHE A 250 18.32 37.13 19.63
CA PHE A 250 18.69 37.77 20.89
C PHE A 250 19.46 36.87 21.86
N ASN A 251 19.61 35.56 21.59
CA ASN A 251 20.42 34.68 22.43
C ASN A 251 21.79 34.41 21.80
N SER A 252 22.82 34.24 22.61
CA SER A 252 24.17 33.85 22.16
C SER A 252 24.28 32.37 21.77
N ASN A 253 23.19 31.61 21.86
CA ASN A 253 23.18 30.15 21.80
C ASN A 253 22.52 29.64 20.50
N GLN A 254 22.64 30.37 19.40
CA GLN A 254 22.19 29.88 18.11
C GLN A 254 23.05 28.68 17.69
N ARG A 255 22.42 27.55 17.40
CA ARG A 255 23.06 26.33 16.93
C ARG A 255 22.47 25.93 15.58
N THR A 256 23.33 25.49 14.67
CA THR A 256 22.92 24.91 13.40
C THR A 256 22.91 23.40 13.57
N TYR A 257 21.76 22.79 13.33
CA TYR A 257 21.62 21.34 13.36
C TYR A 257 21.44 20.81 11.95
N VAL A 258 22.01 19.64 11.71
CA VAL A 258 21.84 18.87 10.49
C VAL A 258 21.01 17.66 10.85
N PHE A 259 19.91 17.46 10.13
CA PHE A 259 19.13 16.24 10.23
C PHE A 259 19.56 15.33 9.09
N ALA A 260 20.16 14.20 9.40
CA ALA A 260 20.62 13.23 8.41
C ALA A 260 19.79 11.95 8.52
N ALA A 261 19.30 11.47 7.37
CA ALA A 261 18.66 10.17 7.24
C ALA A 261 19.72 9.12 6.87
N LEU A 262 19.84 8.09 7.70
CA LEU A 262 20.75 6.96 7.56
C LEU A 262 19.94 5.66 7.47
N ASP A 263 20.58 4.55 7.07
CA ASP A 263 19.98 3.20 7.07
C ASP A 263 19.33 2.84 8.40
N GLU A 264 19.87 3.36 9.49
CA GLU A 264 19.46 2.99 10.83
C GLU A 264 18.49 3.99 11.47
N GLY A 265 18.29 5.18 10.91
CA GLY A 265 17.45 6.19 11.56
C GLY A 265 17.66 7.62 11.09
N VAL A 266 17.06 8.54 11.83
CA VAL A 266 17.29 9.98 11.66
C VAL A 266 18.09 10.52 12.83
N PHE A 267 19.11 11.30 12.52
CA PHE A 267 20.04 11.85 13.50
C PHE A 267 20.03 13.38 13.44
N GLN A 268 19.93 14.00 14.61
CA GLN A 268 20.21 15.42 14.79
C GLN A 268 21.70 15.58 15.10
N ILE A 269 22.43 16.26 14.23
CA ILE A 269 23.87 16.47 14.35
C ILE A 269 24.14 17.96 14.54
N ASP A 270 24.79 18.34 15.64
CA ASP A 270 25.28 19.70 15.85
C ASP A 270 26.39 19.99 14.83
N ALA A 271 26.14 20.91 13.91
CA ALA A 271 27.08 21.22 12.83
C ALA A 271 28.39 21.85 13.34
N GLU A 272 28.41 22.41 14.55
CA GLU A 272 29.59 23.01 15.18
C GLU A 272 30.47 21.95 15.84
N THR A 273 29.85 21.02 16.59
CA THR A 273 30.60 20.08 17.43
C THR A 273 30.71 18.68 16.84
N GLY A 274 29.84 18.32 15.90
CA GLY A 274 29.67 16.94 15.43
C GLY A 274 28.99 16.02 16.44
N SER A 275 28.58 16.53 17.62
CA SER A 275 27.77 15.75 18.56
C SER A 275 26.43 15.45 17.92
N TYR A 276 25.90 14.24 18.10
CA TYR A 276 24.65 13.84 17.50
C TYR A 276 23.79 13.02 18.43
N ASP A 277 22.48 13.15 18.23
CA ASP A 277 21.44 12.40 18.91
C ASP A 277 20.57 11.70 17.85
N ARG A 278 20.16 10.46 18.13
CA ARG A 278 19.22 9.73 17.27
C ARG A 278 17.80 10.14 17.64
N LEU A 279 16.99 10.50 16.65
CA LEU A 279 15.61 10.96 16.81
C LEU A 279 14.56 9.93 16.41
N TYR A 280 14.95 8.96 15.58
CA TYR A 280 14.05 7.96 15.03
C TYR A 280 14.84 6.69 14.71
N ASP A 281 14.25 5.53 15.00
CA ASP A 281 14.79 4.22 14.64
C ASP A 281 14.10 3.68 13.38
N GLY A 282 14.87 3.35 12.34
CA GLY A 282 14.34 2.75 11.11
C GLY A 282 14.95 3.32 9.84
N VAL A 283 14.73 2.65 8.71
CA VAL A 283 15.25 3.11 7.41
C VAL A 283 14.47 4.34 6.97
N VAL A 284 15.13 5.50 6.87
CA VAL A 284 14.49 6.74 6.39
C VAL A 284 15.06 7.13 5.03
N HIS A 285 14.17 7.39 4.07
CA HIS A 285 14.53 7.77 2.71
C HIS A 285 14.69 9.27 2.53
N SER A 286 13.90 10.07 3.24
CA SER A 286 13.97 11.52 3.12
C SER A 286 13.67 12.22 4.44
N VAL A 287 14.33 13.36 4.65
CA VAL A 287 14.15 14.19 5.84
C VAL A 287 14.12 15.67 5.45
N THR A 288 13.18 16.42 6.04
CA THR A 288 13.16 17.89 5.94
C THR A 288 12.65 18.52 7.23
N THR A 289 12.89 19.81 7.42
CA THR A 289 12.27 20.59 8.48
C THR A 289 11.48 21.77 7.91
N ASP A 290 10.63 22.38 8.73
CA ASP A 290 10.01 23.67 8.39
C ASP A 290 11.07 24.77 8.22
N THR A 291 10.91 25.60 7.18
CA THR A 291 11.90 26.64 6.82
C THR A 291 11.79 27.93 7.61
N THR A 292 10.70 28.15 8.36
CA THR A 292 10.39 29.44 8.98
C THR A 292 10.68 29.46 10.48
N ILE A 293 11.74 30.17 10.86
CA ILE A 293 11.93 30.68 12.23
C ILE A 293 11.22 32.03 12.31
N SER A 294 9.93 32.03 12.62
CA SER A 294 9.33 33.26 13.15
C SER A 294 9.84 33.45 14.57
N GLN A 295 10.65 34.49 14.79
CA GLN A 295 11.42 34.71 16.02
C GLN A 295 10.57 35.10 17.24
N THR A 296 9.25 35.27 17.07
CA THR A 296 8.37 35.87 18.06
C THR A 296 7.39 34.89 18.71
N GLU A 297 7.25 33.68 18.18
CA GLU A 297 6.44 32.64 18.81
C GLU A 297 7.32 31.42 19.11
N ALA A 298 7.26 30.95 20.36
CA ALA A 298 8.03 29.79 20.84
C ALA A 298 7.58 28.45 20.22
N TYR A 299 7.12 28.41 18.96
CA TYR A 299 6.15 27.40 18.53
C TYR A 299 6.43 26.73 17.17
N LYS A 300 6.30 25.39 17.21
CA LYS A 300 5.93 24.45 16.13
C LYS A 300 6.87 24.33 14.93
N LYS A 301 8.16 24.13 15.17
CA LYS A 301 8.97 23.50 14.12
C LYS A 301 8.69 22.02 14.08
N ASN A 302 8.46 21.51 12.89
CA ASN A 302 8.36 20.09 12.66
C ASN A 302 9.59 19.55 11.93
N ILE A 303 9.97 18.32 12.27
CA ILE A 303 10.76 17.46 11.42
C ILE A 303 9.79 16.58 10.65
N TYR A 304 10.05 16.40 9.36
CA TYR A 304 9.33 15.47 8.52
C TYR A 304 10.28 14.41 8.03
N ILE A 305 9.83 13.17 8.09
CA ILE A 305 10.57 12.02 7.57
C ILE A 305 9.67 11.23 6.65
N SER A 306 10.26 10.54 5.69
CA SER A 306 9.53 9.52 4.96
C SER A 306 10.34 8.24 4.81
N PHE A 307 9.61 7.13 4.89
CA PHE A 307 10.13 5.79 4.74
C PHE A 307 9.08 4.92 4.06
N ASP A 308 9.53 3.79 3.52
CA ASP A 308 8.66 2.81 2.88
C ASP A 308 8.21 1.77 3.90
N VAL A 309 6.91 1.55 3.98
CA VAL A 309 6.35 0.35 4.62
C VAL A 309 6.33 -0.74 3.57
N GLU A 310 7.12 -1.78 3.80
CA GLU A 310 7.15 -2.96 2.96
C GLU A 310 5.96 -3.87 3.30
N THR A 311 5.11 -4.11 2.32
CA THR A 311 3.95 -4.98 2.44
C THR A 311 4.12 -6.17 1.51
N CYS A 312 4.42 -7.34 2.04
CA CYS A 312 4.67 -8.53 1.23
C CYS A 312 3.49 -9.49 1.27
N VAL A 313 2.98 -9.84 0.09
CA VAL A 313 1.99 -10.92 -0.06
C VAL A 313 2.73 -12.16 -0.56
N LEU A 314 2.45 -13.30 0.07
CA LEU A 314 2.88 -14.62 -0.39
C LEU A 314 1.74 -15.29 -1.17
N PRO A 315 1.63 -15.09 -2.49
CA PRO A 315 0.68 -15.82 -3.31
C PRO A 315 0.90 -17.35 -3.22
N PRO A 316 -0.11 -18.16 -3.56
CA PRO A 316 -0.06 -19.63 -3.43
C PRO A 316 1.07 -20.31 -4.23
N ASP A 317 1.66 -19.63 -5.21
CA ASP A 317 2.80 -20.10 -5.99
C ASP A 317 4.15 -19.90 -5.29
N GLY A 318 4.16 -19.26 -4.11
CA GLY A 318 5.34 -19.00 -3.30
C GLY A 318 6.18 -17.81 -3.74
N LEU A 319 5.75 -17.04 -4.74
CA LEU A 319 6.48 -15.85 -5.19
C LEU A 319 6.12 -14.64 -4.32
N GLN A 320 6.93 -14.31 -3.33
CA GLN A 320 6.72 -13.12 -2.50
C GLN A 320 6.71 -11.85 -3.36
N ILE A 321 5.58 -11.14 -3.39
CA ILE A 321 5.44 -9.84 -4.04
C ILE A 321 5.36 -8.78 -2.94
N CYS A 322 6.36 -7.91 -2.87
CA CYS A 322 6.39 -6.82 -1.90
C CYS A 322 6.03 -5.50 -2.59
N THR A 323 5.13 -4.75 -1.96
CA THR A 323 4.79 -3.38 -2.36
C THR A 323 5.35 -2.41 -1.32
N TYR A 324 6.05 -1.39 -1.77
CA TYR A 324 6.58 -0.33 -0.92
C TYR A 324 5.62 0.85 -0.89
N ASN A 325 5.12 1.15 0.30
CA ASN A 325 4.15 2.23 0.51
C ASN A 325 4.82 3.34 1.32
N PRO A 326 5.25 4.44 0.67
CA PRO A 326 5.85 5.54 1.40
C PRO A 326 4.82 6.16 2.34
N ILE A 327 5.26 6.46 3.56
CA ILE A 327 4.50 7.22 4.57
C ILE A 327 5.35 8.42 4.99
N VAL A 328 4.69 9.56 5.19
CA VAL A 328 5.32 10.77 5.70
C VAL A 328 4.87 10.98 7.14
N TYR A 329 5.84 11.05 8.03
CA TYR A 329 5.65 11.36 9.44
C TYR A 329 6.11 12.77 9.78
N ARG A 330 5.55 13.29 10.87
CA ARG A 330 5.83 14.59 11.45
C ARG A 330 6.20 14.44 12.93
N HIS A 331 7.24 15.10 13.37
CA HIS A 331 7.58 15.23 14.79
C HIS A 331 7.75 16.69 15.19
N ARG A 332 7.24 17.08 16.35
CA ARG A 332 7.36 18.45 16.86
C ARG A 332 8.65 18.59 17.68
N LEU A 333 9.58 19.39 17.19
CA LEU A 333 10.90 19.63 17.80
C LEU A 333 10.89 20.18 19.24
N LEU A 334 9.76 20.71 19.70
CA LEU A 334 9.62 21.20 21.08
C LEU A 334 9.35 20.09 22.09
N SER A 335 9.03 18.89 21.61
CA SER A 335 8.95 17.70 22.43
C SER A 335 10.36 17.35 22.93
N SER A 336 10.56 17.28 24.25
CA SER A 336 11.75 16.63 24.80
C SER A 336 11.73 15.11 24.63
N ASP A 337 10.60 14.58 24.15
CA ASP A 337 10.38 13.18 23.87
C ASP A 337 10.55 12.92 22.36
N PHE A 338 11.63 12.23 22.02
CA PHE A 338 11.92 11.74 20.67
C PHE A 338 11.71 10.22 20.59
N SER A 339 10.85 9.65 21.45
CA SER A 339 10.41 8.26 21.28
C SER A 339 9.70 8.09 19.94
N ASN A 340 9.77 6.90 19.35
CA ASN A 340 9.11 6.60 18.07
C ASN A 340 7.59 6.85 18.14
N ASP A 341 6.97 6.69 19.32
CA ASP A 341 5.53 6.91 19.56
C ASP A 341 5.10 8.39 19.45
N SER A 342 6.05 9.32 19.43
CA SER A 342 5.78 10.76 19.29
C SER A 342 5.71 11.25 17.84
N TRP A 343 5.91 10.35 16.87
CA TRP A 343 5.83 10.66 15.44
C TRP A 343 4.40 10.51 14.92
N GLU A 344 3.89 11.57 14.32
CA GLU A 344 2.52 11.66 13.79
C GLU A 344 2.52 11.38 12.28
N PRO A 345 1.86 10.33 11.76
CA PRO A 345 1.72 10.16 10.31
C PRO A 345 0.85 11.31 9.77
N ILE A 346 1.22 11.90 8.64
CA ILE A 346 0.46 13.03 8.04
C ILE A 346 0.12 12.82 6.58
N ALA A 347 0.87 11.98 5.85
CA ALA A 347 0.53 11.57 4.49
C ALA A 347 0.86 10.10 4.28
N SER A 348 -0.03 9.36 3.65
CA SER A 348 0.13 7.93 3.31
C SER A 348 -0.60 7.65 2.00
N GLN A 349 -0.43 6.45 1.42
CA GLN A 349 -1.21 6.04 0.25
C GLN A 349 -2.72 6.18 0.44
N LEU A 350 -3.22 6.05 1.67
CA LEU A 350 -4.63 6.20 2.03
C LEU A 350 -5.14 7.65 2.00
N ASN A 351 -4.26 8.65 1.89
CA ASN A 351 -4.63 10.06 1.77
C ASN A 351 -3.91 10.71 0.58
N GLY A 352 -3.87 10.00 -0.54
CA GLY A 352 -3.23 10.51 -1.74
C GLY A 352 -1.71 10.36 -1.75
N GLY A 353 -1.16 9.26 -1.23
CA GLY A 353 0.27 8.94 -1.33
C GLY A 353 1.12 9.58 -0.24
N GLY A 354 2.00 8.79 0.39
CA GLY A 354 3.24 9.35 0.93
C GLY A 354 4.27 9.50 -0.18
N GLY A 355 5.45 10.01 0.14
CA GLY A 355 6.46 10.21 -0.88
C GLY A 355 7.86 10.51 -0.37
N HIS A 356 8.80 10.59 -1.31
CA HIS A 356 10.20 10.91 -1.04
C HIS A 356 10.51 12.35 -1.42
N ASN A 357 11.79 12.74 -1.25
CA ASN A 357 12.30 14.06 -1.58
C ASN A 357 11.49 15.17 -0.89
N LEU A 358 11.30 15.03 0.41
CA LEU A 358 10.51 15.95 1.22
C LEU A 358 11.11 17.35 1.19
N ARG A 359 10.27 18.37 1.02
CA ARG A 359 10.67 19.77 1.17
C ARG A 359 9.56 20.58 1.83
N SER A 360 9.87 21.45 2.78
CA SER A 360 8.88 22.36 3.39
C SER A 360 9.19 23.81 3.06
N ASP A 361 8.15 24.63 2.84
CA ASP A 361 8.24 26.10 2.81
C ASP A 361 7.74 26.74 4.12
N GLY A 362 7.48 25.91 5.13
CA GLY A 362 6.93 26.27 6.43
C GLY A 362 5.40 26.31 6.48
N THR A 363 4.71 26.40 5.33
CA THR A 363 3.23 26.32 5.23
C THR A 363 2.78 25.02 4.59
N TRP A 364 3.52 24.56 3.59
CA TRP A 364 3.28 23.36 2.82
C TRP A 364 4.51 22.46 2.87
N LEU A 365 4.26 21.18 3.12
CA LEU A 365 5.20 20.10 2.90
C LEU A 365 4.92 19.53 1.51
N TYR A 366 5.95 19.45 0.70
CA TYR A 366 5.95 18.92 -0.65
C TYR A 366 6.68 17.59 -0.67
N PHE A 367 6.21 16.65 -1.47
CA PHE A 367 6.80 15.33 -1.61
C PHE A 367 6.49 14.74 -2.98
N ARG A 368 7.33 13.83 -3.44
CA ARG A 368 7.13 13.09 -4.69
C ARG A 368 6.45 11.76 -4.41
N THR A 369 5.30 11.51 -4.99
CA THR A 369 4.62 10.22 -4.94
C THR A 369 5.10 9.28 -6.04
N GLY A 370 4.91 7.98 -5.82
CA GLY A 370 5.28 6.92 -6.77
C GLY A 370 6.63 6.30 -6.45
N GLU A 371 6.77 5.03 -6.80
CA GLU A 371 8.02 4.29 -6.68
C GLU A 371 9.09 4.91 -7.61
N HIS A 372 10.36 4.82 -7.21
CA HIS A 372 11.51 5.49 -7.85
C HIS A 372 11.61 5.29 -9.38
N ASP A 373 10.93 4.29 -9.94
CA ASP A 373 10.95 3.97 -11.36
C ASP A 373 9.58 3.74 -12.02
N SER A 374 8.49 4.09 -11.34
CA SER A 374 7.12 3.86 -11.84
C SER A 374 6.58 5.03 -12.67
N VAL A 375 5.71 4.72 -13.65
CA VAL A 375 5.01 5.73 -14.46
C VAL A 375 3.92 6.36 -13.59
N GLY A 376 3.88 7.69 -13.49
CA GLY A 376 2.90 8.41 -12.66
C GLY A 376 3.46 9.10 -11.42
N GLU A 377 4.75 9.46 -11.41
CA GLU A 377 5.28 10.31 -10.33
C GLU A 377 4.64 11.70 -10.36
N GLU A 378 4.09 12.12 -9.22
CA GLU A 378 3.50 13.43 -9.03
C GLU A 378 4.20 14.15 -7.89
N ILE A 379 4.26 15.48 -7.97
CA ILE A 379 4.56 16.27 -6.77
C ILE A 379 3.23 16.54 -6.09
N ARG A 380 3.13 16.14 -4.84
CA ARG A 380 2.01 16.46 -3.97
C ARG A 380 2.46 17.37 -2.86
N ARG A 381 1.49 18.02 -2.24
CA ARG A 381 1.73 18.84 -1.06
C ARG A 381 0.61 18.68 -0.06
N ILE A 382 0.98 18.81 1.20
CA ILE A 382 0.08 18.82 2.35
C ILE A 382 0.43 19.99 3.24
N ARG A 383 -0.53 20.52 3.99
CA ARG A 383 -0.23 21.60 4.94
C ARG A 383 0.66 21.08 6.06
N THR A 384 1.61 21.89 6.50
CA THR A 384 2.53 21.55 7.61
C THR A 384 1.80 21.40 8.95
N ASP A 385 0.64 22.06 9.07
CA ASP A 385 -0.28 22.04 10.23
C ASP A 385 -1.51 21.15 10.03
N VAL A 386 -1.49 20.21 9.07
CA VAL A 386 -2.55 19.21 8.92
C VAL A 386 -2.68 18.37 10.20
N ASP A 387 -3.89 17.94 10.54
CA ASP A 387 -4.07 16.99 11.63
C ASP A 387 -3.38 15.66 11.28
N PRO A 388 -2.78 14.96 12.26
CA PRO A 388 -2.25 13.62 12.04
C PRO A 388 -3.30 12.71 11.40
N ILE A 389 -2.87 11.82 10.52
CA ILE A 389 -3.71 10.76 9.99
C ILE A 389 -4.20 9.93 11.19
N GLU A 390 -5.52 9.85 11.32
CA GLU A 390 -6.18 8.96 12.26
C GLU A 390 -6.68 7.72 11.51
N ILE A 391 -6.08 6.57 11.80
CA ILE A 391 -6.53 5.25 11.35
C ILE A 391 -6.80 4.42 12.60
N ASN A 392 -8.02 3.94 12.72
CA ASN A 392 -8.41 2.95 13.73
C ASN A 392 -9.25 1.89 13.01
N ILE A 393 -8.84 0.64 13.12
CA ILE A 393 -9.52 -0.49 12.53
C ILE A 393 -10.40 -1.12 13.61
N THR A 394 -11.61 -1.50 13.22
CA THR A 394 -12.48 -2.26 14.11
C THR A 394 -12.86 -3.56 13.43
N ALA A 395 -12.45 -4.67 14.06
CA ALA A 395 -12.94 -6.00 13.76
C ALA A 395 -14.34 -6.15 14.36
N ASP A 396 -15.33 -6.34 13.49
CA ASP A 396 -16.74 -6.11 13.82
C ASP A 396 -17.51 -7.41 14.00
N TYR A 397 -17.41 -8.31 13.02
CA TYR A 397 -18.09 -9.61 13.06
C TYR A 397 -17.20 -10.74 12.57
N LEU A 398 -17.45 -11.93 13.11
CA LEU A 398 -16.89 -13.19 12.64
C LEU A 398 -18.04 -14.20 12.53
N GLU A 399 -18.20 -14.80 11.35
CA GLU A 399 -19.12 -15.92 11.14
C GLU A 399 -18.37 -17.16 10.64
N VAL A 400 -18.91 -18.34 10.97
CA VAL A 400 -18.44 -19.62 10.45
C VAL A 400 -19.52 -20.23 9.57
N VAL A 401 -19.12 -20.73 8.40
CA VAL A 401 -20.01 -21.09 7.30
C VAL A 401 -19.59 -22.43 6.71
N GLN A 402 -20.58 -23.31 6.49
CA GLN A 402 -20.38 -24.62 5.86
C GLN A 402 -21.33 -24.83 4.68
N ALA A 403 -22.58 -24.38 4.84
CA ALA A 403 -23.60 -24.33 3.76
C ALA A 403 -24.62 -23.21 3.99
N ILE A 404 -24.94 -22.93 5.26
CA ILE A 404 -25.81 -21.86 5.69
C ILE A 404 -24.95 -20.79 6.37
N GLN A 405 -25.21 -19.53 6.06
CA GLN A 405 -24.53 -18.39 6.67
C GLN A 405 -25.38 -17.82 7.81
N SER A 406 -24.80 -17.67 8.99
CA SER A 406 -25.47 -17.02 10.13
C SER A 406 -24.49 -16.26 10.99
N LEU A 407 -24.74 -14.96 11.16
CA LEU A 407 -23.97 -14.10 12.06
C LEU A 407 -24.15 -14.51 13.54
N ASN A 408 -25.29 -15.09 13.89
CA ASN A 408 -25.57 -15.51 15.26
C ASN A 408 -24.84 -16.82 15.65
N THR A 409 -24.16 -17.48 14.70
CA THR A 409 -23.49 -18.77 14.93
C THR A 409 -24.43 -19.84 15.50
N ASP A 410 -25.72 -19.78 15.17
CA ASP A 410 -26.76 -20.72 15.60
C ASP A 410 -26.79 -22.00 14.75
N VAL A 411 -26.03 -22.04 13.66
CA VAL A 411 -25.92 -23.20 12.78
C VAL A 411 -24.94 -24.20 13.38
N THR A 412 -25.42 -25.42 13.64
CA THR A 412 -24.54 -26.52 14.03
C THR A 412 -23.67 -26.94 12.84
N LEU A 413 -22.37 -26.96 13.04
CA LEU A 413 -21.40 -27.45 12.06
C LEU A 413 -21.41 -28.97 12.06
N VAL A 414 -21.20 -29.56 10.89
CA VAL A 414 -21.06 -31.01 10.74
C VAL A 414 -19.60 -31.35 10.54
N ALA A 415 -19.12 -32.36 11.26
CA ALA A 415 -17.75 -32.83 11.18
C ALA A 415 -17.31 -33.14 9.74
N ASP A 416 -16.00 -33.07 9.49
CA ASP A 416 -15.33 -33.51 8.25
C ASP A 416 -15.82 -32.85 6.95
N LYS A 417 -16.48 -31.70 7.07
CA LYS A 417 -16.95 -30.92 5.94
C LYS A 417 -16.18 -29.63 5.81
N ALA A 418 -15.98 -29.23 4.55
CA ALA A 418 -15.36 -27.97 4.23
C ALA A 418 -16.10 -26.83 4.92
N THR A 419 -15.39 -26.12 5.79
CA THR A 419 -15.91 -25.04 6.60
C THR A 419 -15.00 -23.84 6.43
N PHE A 420 -15.62 -22.68 6.35
CA PHE A 420 -14.94 -21.41 6.15
C PHE A 420 -15.32 -20.47 7.29
N ALA A 421 -14.42 -19.59 7.68
CA ALA A 421 -14.77 -18.43 8.48
C ALA A 421 -14.76 -17.18 7.60
N ARG A 422 -15.67 -16.25 7.87
CA ARG A 422 -15.72 -14.93 7.25
C ARG A 422 -15.63 -13.88 8.35
N GLY A 423 -14.58 -13.08 8.29
CA GLY A 423 -14.38 -11.94 9.17
C GLY A 423 -14.75 -10.63 8.49
N TYR A 424 -15.19 -9.66 9.28
CA TYR A 424 -15.56 -8.33 8.82
C TYR A 424 -14.87 -7.28 9.66
N ALA A 425 -14.34 -6.27 9.00
CA ALA A 425 -13.79 -5.10 9.66
C ALA A 425 -14.15 -3.83 8.90
N TYR A 426 -14.02 -2.71 9.57
CA TYR A 426 -14.22 -1.38 9.00
C TYR A 426 -13.25 -0.38 9.64
N LEU A 427 -13.10 0.78 9.01
CA LEU A 427 -12.35 1.90 9.55
C LEU A 427 -13.23 2.71 10.50
N ASN A 428 -12.89 2.72 11.80
CA ASN A 428 -13.66 3.35 12.86
C ASN A 428 -13.14 4.76 13.14
N ASN A 429 -13.73 5.74 12.45
CA ASN A 429 -13.25 7.12 12.38
C ASN A 429 -11.87 7.23 11.71
N GLY A 430 -11.73 8.29 10.92
CA GLY A 430 -10.47 8.65 10.32
C GLY A 430 -10.63 9.95 9.54
N ASN A 431 -9.59 10.75 9.53
CA ASN A 431 -9.54 11.97 8.72
C ASN A 431 -8.90 11.72 7.34
N ILE A 432 -8.80 10.47 6.93
CA ILE A 432 -8.32 10.07 5.59
C ILE A 432 -9.44 10.21 4.55
N THR A 433 -9.07 10.66 3.35
CA THR A 433 -10.02 10.92 2.26
C THR A 433 -10.22 9.72 1.33
N ALA A 434 -9.27 8.78 1.24
CA ALA A 434 -9.44 7.57 0.45
C ALA A 434 -10.06 6.45 1.31
N ALA A 435 -11.26 6.04 0.93
CA ALA A 435 -11.97 4.93 1.57
C ALA A 435 -11.42 3.60 1.04
N GLY A 436 -10.44 3.01 1.72
CA GLY A 436 -9.95 1.71 1.30
C GLY A 436 -8.52 1.38 1.67
N ALA A 437 -8.33 0.31 2.43
CA ALA A 437 -7.04 -0.36 2.57
C ALA A 437 -7.19 -1.86 2.34
N PHE A 438 -6.19 -2.48 1.70
CA PHE A 438 -6.00 -3.93 1.74
C PHE A 438 -5.13 -4.26 2.93
N ILE A 439 -5.66 -5.07 3.83
CA ILE A 439 -4.99 -5.50 5.05
C ILE A 439 -5.19 -6.99 5.18
N ASN A 440 -4.25 -7.68 5.80
CA ASN A 440 -4.40 -9.09 6.13
C ASN A 440 -5.19 -9.28 7.44
N ALA A 441 -5.65 -10.50 7.66
CA ALA A 441 -6.17 -10.92 8.96
C ALA A 441 -5.70 -12.33 9.28
N ARG A 442 -5.63 -12.64 10.57
CA ARG A 442 -5.23 -13.96 11.08
C ARG A 442 -6.31 -14.50 12.00
N LEU A 443 -6.62 -15.79 11.82
CA LEU A 443 -7.63 -16.50 12.59
C LEU A 443 -6.96 -17.46 13.57
N TYR A 444 -7.30 -17.34 14.83
CA TYR A 444 -6.94 -18.27 15.91
C TYR A 444 -8.13 -19.16 16.27
N GLY A 445 -7.87 -20.42 16.60
CA GLY A 445 -8.91 -21.41 16.93
C GLY A 445 -8.63 -22.22 18.19
N THR A 446 -9.70 -22.60 18.91
CA THR A 446 -9.64 -23.65 19.94
C THR A 446 -10.78 -24.66 19.77
N LEU A 447 -10.51 -25.94 20.00
CA LEU A 447 -11.49 -27.02 19.97
C LEU A 447 -11.55 -27.70 21.34
N ASP A 448 -12.68 -27.59 22.03
CA ASP A 448 -12.86 -28.15 23.39
C ASP A 448 -11.75 -27.70 24.38
N GLY A 449 -11.22 -26.49 24.18
CA GLY A 449 -10.14 -25.90 24.97
C GLY A 449 -8.73 -26.27 24.51
N GLN A 450 -8.58 -27.15 23.52
CA GLN A 450 -7.29 -27.42 22.87
C GLN A 450 -6.99 -26.33 21.84
N ASP A 451 -5.77 -25.79 21.89
CA ASP A 451 -5.25 -24.84 20.89
C ASP A 451 -5.08 -25.53 19.52
N LEU A 452 -5.55 -24.85 18.47
CA LEU A 452 -5.49 -25.29 17.08
C LEU A 452 -4.47 -24.49 16.24
N GLY A 453 -3.87 -23.44 16.80
CA GLY A 453 -2.94 -22.54 16.12
C GLY A 453 -3.62 -21.44 15.30
N TYR A 454 -2.92 -20.98 14.26
CA TYR A 454 -3.31 -19.84 13.45
C TYR A 454 -3.47 -20.21 11.97
N VAL A 455 -4.36 -19.50 11.27
CA VAL A 455 -4.54 -19.56 9.83
C VAL A 455 -4.70 -18.14 9.28
N ASP A 456 -3.91 -17.77 8.28
CA ASP A 456 -4.04 -16.48 7.60
C ASP A 456 -5.22 -16.48 6.62
N SER A 457 -5.77 -15.30 6.33
CA SER A 457 -6.78 -15.14 5.29
C SER A 457 -6.18 -15.52 3.93
N PHE A 458 -6.94 -16.29 3.14
CA PHE A 458 -6.57 -16.57 1.74
C PHE A 458 -7.17 -15.54 0.77
N ALA A 459 -8.10 -14.71 1.26
CA ALA A 459 -8.63 -13.56 0.57
C ALA A 459 -8.82 -12.43 1.58
N ASP A 460 -8.06 -11.35 1.38
CA ASP A 460 -8.06 -10.16 2.21
C ASP A 460 -9.22 -9.23 1.86
N ALA A 461 -9.63 -8.40 2.83
CA ALA A 461 -10.73 -7.48 2.65
C ALA A 461 -10.24 -6.08 2.26
N TRP A 462 -10.99 -5.42 1.38
CA TRP A 462 -10.94 -3.98 1.20
C TRP A 462 -11.76 -3.30 2.29
N ILE A 463 -11.10 -2.81 3.35
CA ILE A 463 -11.80 -2.18 4.48
C ILE A 463 -12.14 -0.73 4.15
N THR A 464 -13.34 -0.30 4.53
CA THR A 464 -13.85 1.06 4.28
C THR A 464 -14.50 1.62 5.54
N PHE A 465 -14.95 2.88 5.49
CA PHE A 465 -15.77 3.49 6.55
C PHE A 465 -17.23 2.99 6.58
N ASN A 466 -17.63 2.10 5.66
CA ASN A 466 -18.97 1.52 5.73
C ASN A 466 -19.05 0.65 6.98
N THR A 467 -19.96 0.99 7.91
CA THR A 467 -20.25 0.25 9.15
C THR A 467 -21.49 -0.66 9.04
N ASP A 468 -22.23 -0.63 7.93
CA ASP A 468 -23.36 -1.54 7.69
C ASP A 468 -22.88 -2.96 7.33
N ILE A 469 -23.10 -3.89 8.26
CA ILE A 469 -22.72 -5.30 8.07
C ILE A 469 -23.45 -5.95 6.90
N SER A 470 -24.67 -5.52 6.57
CA SER A 470 -25.46 -6.08 5.48
C SER A 470 -24.75 -5.86 4.14
N ASP A 471 -24.23 -4.65 3.93
CA ASP A 471 -23.47 -4.28 2.75
C ASP A 471 -22.16 -5.08 2.67
N ARG A 472 -21.35 -5.05 3.75
CA ARG A 472 -20.07 -5.79 3.79
C ARG A 472 -20.26 -7.29 3.59
N ARG A 473 -21.32 -7.87 4.15
CA ARG A 473 -21.62 -9.30 4.03
C ARG A 473 -22.03 -9.73 2.63
N SER A 474 -22.69 -8.84 1.88
CA SER A 474 -23.12 -9.07 0.50
C SER A 474 -21.94 -9.09 -0.50
N SER A 475 -20.81 -8.48 -0.14
CA SER A 475 -19.60 -8.46 -0.96
C SER A 475 -18.55 -9.44 -0.45
N ILE A 476 -17.97 -10.22 -1.36
CA ILE A 476 -16.84 -11.09 -1.01
C ILE A 476 -15.55 -10.29 -0.76
N THR A 477 -15.40 -9.13 -1.41
CA THR A 477 -14.21 -8.28 -1.30
C THR A 477 -14.20 -7.44 -0.03
N SER A 478 -15.29 -7.44 0.74
CA SER A 478 -15.42 -6.73 2.02
C SER A 478 -15.36 -7.69 3.22
N SER A 479 -14.88 -8.92 3.01
CA SER A 479 -14.75 -9.94 4.05
C SER A 479 -13.43 -10.68 3.96
N PHE A 480 -12.80 -10.92 5.10
CA PHE A 480 -11.65 -11.81 5.19
C PHE A 480 -12.12 -13.26 5.12
N LEU A 481 -11.54 -14.06 4.24
CA LEU A 481 -11.92 -15.46 4.09
C LEU A 481 -10.83 -16.39 4.62
N PHE A 482 -11.26 -17.33 5.47
CA PHE A 482 -10.41 -18.37 6.04
C PHE A 482 -11.00 -19.72 5.69
N LYS A 483 -10.18 -20.65 5.21
CA LYS A 483 -10.57 -22.05 5.07
C LYS A 483 -10.08 -22.77 6.32
N LEU A 484 -11.01 -23.30 7.11
CA LEU A 484 -10.63 -24.01 8.32
C LEU A 484 -9.95 -25.34 7.94
N PRO A 485 -8.81 -25.67 8.56
CA PRO A 485 -8.22 -27.01 8.46
C PRO A 485 -9.21 -28.10 8.89
N ASN A 486 -9.13 -29.28 8.27
CA ASN A 486 -10.11 -30.33 8.53
C ASN A 486 -10.11 -30.78 10.00
N ASP A 487 -8.94 -30.79 10.65
CA ASP A 487 -8.77 -31.11 12.07
C ASP A 487 -9.42 -30.09 13.02
N TRP A 488 -9.68 -28.86 12.58
CA TRP A 488 -10.44 -27.88 13.35
C TRP A 488 -11.94 -28.20 13.38
N VAL A 489 -12.41 -28.98 12.40
CA VAL A 489 -13.82 -29.35 12.21
C VAL A 489 -14.02 -30.86 12.40
N GLN A 490 -13.31 -31.43 13.37
CA GLN A 490 -13.45 -32.82 13.77
C GLN A 490 -14.16 -32.94 15.11
N THR A 491 -14.75 -34.12 15.34
CA THR A 491 -15.20 -34.52 16.67
C THR A 491 -14.42 -35.76 17.08
N THR A 492 -14.01 -35.83 18.34
CA THR A 492 -13.25 -36.99 18.82
C THR A 492 -14.15 -38.20 19.10
N LYS A 493 -15.47 -38.01 19.20
CA LYS A 493 -16.43 -39.04 19.61
C LYS A 493 -17.76 -38.91 18.85
N TYR A 494 -18.19 -40.05 18.31
CA TYR A 494 -19.51 -40.20 17.70
C TYR A 494 -20.63 -39.83 18.68
N ASN A 495 -21.64 -39.07 18.21
CA ASN A 495 -22.74 -38.53 19.02
C ASN A 495 -22.35 -37.57 20.16
N GLN A 496 -21.15 -36.98 20.12
CA GLN A 496 -20.78 -35.86 21.00
C GLN A 496 -20.67 -34.57 20.19
N SER A 497 -21.01 -33.45 20.83
CA SER A 497 -20.75 -32.13 20.27
C SER A 497 -19.41 -31.61 20.78
N SER A 498 -18.59 -31.11 19.86
CA SER A 498 -17.39 -30.34 20.19
C SER A 498 -17.68 -28.85 20.07
N THR A 499 -16.97 -28.05 20.84
CA THR A 499 -17.10 -26.59 20.89
C THR A 499 -15.91 -25.94 20.22
N LEU A 500 -16.15 -25.30 19.10
CA LEU A 500 -15.15 -24.53 18.35
C LEU A 500 -15.27 -23.06 18.71
N LYS A 501 -14.16 -22.46 19.13
CA LYS A 501 -14.03 -21.01 19.30
C LYS A 501 -13.07 -20.48 18.26
N LEU A 502 -13.42 -19.35 17.66
CA LEU A 502 -12.59 -18.66 16.70
C LEU A 502 -12.46 -17.20 17.11
N THR A 503 -11.26 -16.67 16.93
CA THR A 503 -10.93 -15.27 17.17
C THR A 503 -10.11 -14.78 15.98
N MET A 504 -10.57 -13.71 15.33
CA MET A 504 -9.85 -13.03 14.26
C MET A 504 -9.14 -11.82 14.82
N VAL A 505 -7.91 -11.60 14.37
CA VAL A 505 -7.16 -10.35 14.54
C VAL A 505 -6.93 -9.74 13.15
N VAL A 506 -7.32 -8.49 12.96
CA VAL A 506 -7.08 -7.71 11.74
C VAL A 506 -5.77 -6.97 11.89
N ASP A 507 -5.01 -6.86 10.81
CA ASP A 507 -3.67 -6.28 10.79
C ASP A 507 -2.71 -6.84 11.86
N PRO A 508 -2.58 -8.18 11.99
CA PRO A 508 -1.77 -8.79 13.05
C PRO A 508 -0.28 -8.43 12.96
N ASP A 509 0.17 -7.89 11.83
CA ASP A 509 1.57 -7.54 11.57
C ASP A 509 1.82 -6.02 11.61
N GLY A 510 0.80 -5.20 11.93
CA GLY A 510 0.91 -3.74 12.05
C GLY A 510 1.28 -3.04 10.74
N MET A 511 0.78 -3.55 9.62
CA MET A 511 1.06 -3.04 8.27
C MET A 511 0.49 -1.64 8.06
N LEU A 512 -0.67 -1.35 8.67
CA LEU A 512 -1.16 0.00 8.80
C LEU A 512 -0.79 0.53 10.19
N PRO A 513 -0.08 1.67 10.25
CA PRO A 513 0.15 2.34 11.53
C PRO A 513 -1.18 2.91 12.02
N GLU A 514 -1.88 2.15 12.85
CA GLU A 514 -3.02 2.65 13.60
C GLU A 514 -2.58 3.68 14.62
N THR A 515 -3.44 4.66 14.82
CA THR A 515 -3.13 5.86 15.59
C THR A 515 -4.30 6.18 16.51
N GLY A 516 -3.99 6.73 17.68
CA GLY A 516 -4.99 7.09 18.68
C GLY A 516 -4.65 6.49 20.05
N ALA A 517 -5.46 6.79 21.05
CA ALA A 517 -5.23 6.32 22.42
C ALA A 517 -5.39 4.79 22.58
N ASP A 518 -6.20 4.18 21.71
CA ASP A 518 -6.57 2.76 21.74
C ASP A 518 -6.23 2.07 20.40
N ALA A 519 -5.09 2.45 19.78
CA ALA A 519 -4.62 1.79 18.56
C ALA A 519 -4.56 0.26 18.77
N GLU A 520 -5.04 -0.50 17.78
CA GLU A 520 -5.13 -1.97 17.79
C GLU A 520 -6.09 -2.60 18.82
N ALA A 521 -6.69 -1.81 19.74
CA ALA A 521 -7.54 -2.36 20.79
C ALA A 521 -8.81 -3.04 20.25
N ASP A 522 -9.32 -2.54 19.13
CA ASP A 522 -10.56 -2.99 18.50
C ASP A 522 -10.29 -3.91 17.28
N ASN A 523 -9.04 -4.35 17.07
CA ASN A 523 -8.67 -5.22 15.93
C ASN A 523 -9.06 -6.68 16.10
N THR A 524 -9.62 -7.04 17.25
CA THR A 524 -9.91 -8.43 17.58
C THR A 524 -11.40 -8.66 17.71
N VAL A 525 -11.90 -9.67 17.01
CA VAL A 525 -13.29 -10.12 17.12
C VAL A 525 -13.37 -11.63 17.29
N SER A 526 -14.29 -12.10 18.13
CA SER A 526 -14.57 -13.53 18.29
C SER A 526 -15.98 -13.86 17.79
N LEU A 527 -16.25 -15.15 17.59
CA LEU A 527 -17.63 -15.59 17.35
C LEU A 527 -18.55 -15.10 18.46
N ILE A 528 -19.73 -14.59 18.10
CA ILE A 528 -20.76 -14.15 19.07
C ILE A 528 -21.14 -15.31 20.01
N ASN A 529 -21.26 -16.52 19.44
CA ASN A 529 -21.46 -17.75 20.19
C ASN A 529 -20.45 -18.80 19.73
N ASP A 530 -19.99 -19.64 20.65
CA ASP A 530 -19.13 -20.78 20.26
C ASP A 530 -19.87 -21.69 19.26
N ALA A 531 -19.19 -22.06 18.18
CA ALA A 531 -19.75 -22.97 17.20
C ALA A 531 -19.80 -24.40 17.73
N LYS A 532 -20.91 -25.11 17.47
CA LYS A 532 -21.07 -26.51 17.85
C LYS A 532 -20.82 -27.40 16.65
N ILE A 533 -19.85 -28.29 16.75
CA ILE A 533 -19.57 -29.32 15.76
C ILE A 533 -20.22 -30.61 16.21
N VAL A 534 -20.95 -31.27 15.32
CA VAL A 534 -21.56 -32.58 15.58
C VAL A 534 -21.13 -33.59 14.53
N HIS A 535 -20.90 -34.82 14.98
CA HIS A 535 -20.86 -35.97 14.09
C HIS A 535 -22.30 -36.35 13.76
N ARG A 536 -22.60 -36.61 12.48
CA ARG A 536 -23.94 -37.06 12.06
C ARG A 536 -23.84 -38.37 11.28
N ASP A 537 -24.86 -39.21 11.41
CA ASP A 537 -24.95 -40.45 10.66
C ASP A 537 -24.88 -40.17 9.16
N ARG A 538 -24.27 -41.09 8.42
CA ARG A 538 -24.20 -41.05 6.96
C ARG A 538 -25.50 -41.61 6.38
N PRO A 539 -26.43 -40.78 5.87
CA PRO A 539 -27.68 -41.29 5.34
C PRO A 539 -27.40 -42.12 4.09
N CYS A 540 -28.33 -43.02 3.78
CA CYS A 540 -28.32 -43.73 2.52
C CYS A 540 -29.31 -43.07 1.56
N ILE A 541 -28.82 -42.54 0.45
CA ILE A 541 -29.67 -42.06 -0.64
C ILE A 541 -29.86 -43.21 -1.60
N ILE A 542 -31.10 -43.68 -1.72
CA ILE A 542 -31.50 -44.72 -2.67
C ILE A 542 -32.11 -44.01 -3.87
N THR A 543 -31.49 -44.14 -5.05
CA THR A 543 -32.00 -43.53 -6.28
C THR A 543 -32.72 -44.58 -7.10
N MET A 544 -34.04 -44.43 -7.25
CA MET A 544 -34.88 -45.32 -8.05
C MET A 544 -35.18 -44.65 -9.40
N PRO A 545 -34.90 -45.30 -10.54
CA PRO A 545 -35.36 -44.80 -11.82
C PRO A 545 -36.89 -44.86 -11.83
N ILE A 546 -37.53 -43.76 -12.22
CA ILE A 546 -38.97 -43.72 -12.47
C ILE A 546 -39.14 -43.68 -13.97
N TYR A 547 -39.84 -44.67 -14.52
CA TYR A 547 -40.23 -44.65 -15.91
C TYR A 547 -41.26 -43.53 -16.11
N ALA A 548 -40.86 -42.45 -16.78
CA ALA A 548 -41.75 -41.37 -17.16
C ALA A 548 -42.22 -41.60 -18.59
N GLN A 549 -43.52 -41.83 -18.77
CA GLN A 549 -44.12 -41.93 -20.10
C GLN A 549 -44.27 -40.52 -20.68
N GLY A 550 -43.23 -40.05 -21.37
CA GLY A 550 -43.15 -38.71 -21.96
C GLY A 550 -42.22 -38.71 -23.16
N ALA A 551 -42.14 -37.60 -23.89
CA ALA A 551 -41.14 -37.45 -24.94
C ALA A 551 -39.74 -37.67 -24.33
N PRO A 552 -38.86 -38.46 -24.98
CA PRO A 552 -37.51 -38.66 -24.49
C PRO A 552 -36.85 -37.29 -24.25
N PRO A 553 -36.06 -37.13 -23.18
CA PRO A 553 -35.31 -35.89 -22.98
C PRO A 553 -34.53 -35.60 -24.27
N PRO A 554 -34.44 -34.33 -24.71
CA PRO A 554 -33.74 -33.99 -25.93
C PRO A 554 -32.35 -34.62 -25.91
N SER A 555 -32.02 -35.32 -26.99
CA SER A 555 -30.76 -36.04 -27.14
C SER A 555 -29.59 -35.11 -26.83
N GLY A 556 -28.74 -35.50 -25.87
CA GLY A 556 -27.63 -34.69 -25.39
C GLY A 556 -27.86 -33.95 -24.06
N SER A 557 -28.97 -34.18 -23.37
CA SER A 557 -29.14 -33.71 -21.99
C SER A 557 -28.14 -34.43 -21.06
N PRO A 558 -27.18 -33.74 -20.42
CA PRO A 558 -26.19 -34.38 -19.56
C PRO A 558 -26.87 -35.03 -18.35
N ASP A 559 -26.31 -36.14 -17.86
CA ASP A 559 -26.73 -36.72 -16.58
C ASP A 559 -26.52 -35.68 -15.46
N ILE A 560 -27.62 -35.20 -14.88
CA ILE A 560 -27.61 -34.21 -13.80
C ILE A 560 -27.37 -34.84 -12.43
N MET A 561 -27.43 -36.17 -12.29
CA MET A 561 -27.34 -36.83 -10.97
C MET A 561 -26.00 -36.62 -10.26
N PRO A 562 -24.83 -36.65 -10.92
CA PRO A 562 -23.57 -36.29 -10.28
C PRO A 562 -23.60 -34.88 -9.68
N PHE A 563 -24.28 -33.94 -10.34
CA PHE A 563 -24.45 -32.57 -9.85
C PHE A 563 -25.44 -32.46 -8.68
N VAL A 564 -26.54 -33.22 -8.73
CA VAL A 564 -27.49 -33.30 -7.61
C VAL A 564 -26.82 -33.90 -6.37
N ILE A 565 -26.05 -34.99 -6.54
CA ILE A 565 -25.31 -35.64 -5.46
C ILE A 565 -24.24 -34.71 -4.90
N SER A 566 -23.49 -33.99 -5.75
CA SER A 566 -22.47 -33.04 -5.27
C SER A 566 -23.11 -31.89 -4.51
N ARG A 567 -24.23 -31.32 -4.98
CA ARG A 567 -24.99 -30.31 -4.25
C ARG A 567 -25.57 -30.84 -2.95
N ALA A 568 -26.12 -32.06 -2.93
CA ALA A 568 -26.63 -32.67 -1.70
C ALA A 568 -25.51 -32.84 -0.66
N ARG A 569 -24.30 -33.24 -1.09
CA ARG A 569 -23.10 -33.33 -0.25
C ARG A 569 -22.72 -32.00 0.35
N ILE A 570 -22.92 -30.90 -0.36
CA ILE A 570 -22.67 -29.58 0.20
C ILE A 570 -23.79 -29.20 1.18
N LEU A 571 -25.06 -29.32 0.77
CA LEU A 571 -26.20 -28.69 1.43
C LEU A 571 -26.77 -29.43 2.64
N LEU A 572 -26.80 -30.76 2.65
CA LEU A 572 -27.46 -31.46 3.76
C LEU A 572 -26.53 -31.55 4.98
N PRO A 573 -27.06 -31.46 6.21
CA PRO A 573 -26.25 -31.43 7.43
C PRO A 573 -25.79 -32.84 7.86
N VAL A 574 -25.03 -33.52 6.99
CA VAL A 574 -24.38 -34.80 7.27
C VAL A 574 -22.98 -34.82 6.66
N GLU A 575 -22.08 -35.67 7.16
CA GLU A 575 -20.71 -35.78 6.66
C GLU A 575 -20.65 -36.21 5.19
N ASP A 576 -21.35 -37.29 4.88
CA ASP A 576 -21.47 -37.85 3.53
C ASP A 576 -22.74 -38.72 3.45
N PHE A 577 -23.11 -39.15 2.24
CA PHE A 577 -24.15 -40.15 2.05
C PHE A 577 -23.62 -41.33 1.27
N LYS A 578 -24.13 -42.51 1.61
CA LYS A 578 -24.03 -43.65 0.73
C LYS A 578 -25.06 -43.50 -0.37
N VAL A 579 -24.63 -43.27 -1.60
CA VAL A 579 -25.52 -43.32 -2.77
C VAL A 579 -25.56 -44.76 -3.26
N ILE A 580 -26.75 -45.36 -3.23
CA ILE A 580 -26.98 -46.69 -3.77
C ILE A 580 -27.95 -46.56 -4.93
N PRO A 581 -27.49 -46.73 -6.18
CA PRO A 581 -28.41 -46.85 -7.28
C PRO A 581 -29.18 -48.17 -7.17
N VAL A 582 -30.50 -48.14 -7.40
CA VAL A 582 -31.36 -49.33 -7.22
C VAL A 582 -30.89 -50.53 -8.05
N TYR A 583 -30.35 -50.32 -9.26
CA TYR A 583 -29.81 -51.42 -10.08
C TYR A 583 -28.69 -52.19 -9.37
N LYS A 584 -27.88 -51.52 -8.52
CA LYS A 584 -26.83 -52.18 -7.75
C LYS A 584 -27.40 -53.03 -6.63
N MET A 585 -28.50 -52.59 -5.99
CA MET A 585 -29.20 -53.42 -4.99
C MET A 585 -29.82 -54.66 -5.62
N VAL A 586 -30.38 -54.50 -6.82
CA VAL A 586 -30.96 -55.61 -7.59
C VAL A 586 -29.85 -56.58 -8.02
N ALA A 587 -28.74 -56.07 -8.55
CA ALA A 587 -27.58 -56.86 -8.93
C ALA A 587 -26.97 -57.63 -7.75
N ASP A 588 -26.74 -56.97 -6.61
CA ASP A 588 -26.21 -57.60 -5.40
C ASP A 588 -27.14 -58.69 -4.87
N LYS A 589 -28.47 -58.49 -4.94
CA LYS A 589 -29.46 -59.48 -4.50
C LYS A 589 -29.57 -60.68 -5.46
N LEU A 590 -29.33 -60.44 -6.75
CA LEU A 590 -29.35 -61.46 -7.79
C LEU A 590 -27.97 -62.13 -8.01
N ASN A 591 -26.93 -61.76 -7.24
CA ASN A 591 -25.55 -62.23 -7.42
C ASN A 591 -25.01 -61.97 -8.85
N LEU A 592 -25.43 -60.89 -9.47
CA LEU A 592 -24.96 -60.50 -10.80
C LEU A 592 -23.49 -60.08 -10.74
N SER A 593 -22.71 -60.50 -11.73
CA SER A 593 -21.38 -59.98 -11.97
C SER A 593 -21.41 -58.48 -12.28
N ALA A 594 -20.27 -57.78 -12.16
CA ALA A 594 -20.19 -56.35 -12.46
C ALA A 594 -20.62 -56.02 -13.92
N GLU A 595 -20.42 -56.97 -14.84
CA GLU A 595 -20.78 -56.85 -16.25
C GLU A 595 -22.30 -57.03 -16.45
N GLU A 596 -22.93 -57.99 -15.76
CA GLU A 596 -24.39 -58.17 -15.74
C GLU A 596 -25.10 -57.01 -15.01
N ALA A 597 -24.50 -56.46 -13.96
CA ALA A 597 -25.02 -55.29 -13.25
C ALA A 597 -24.99 -54.03 -14.12
N ALA A 598 -23.93 -53.86 -14.93
CA ALA A 598 -23.83 -52.78 -15.91
C ALA A 598 -24.86 -52.96 -17.04
N ALA A 599 -25.02 -54.18 -17.56
CA ALA A 599 -26.05 -54.49 -18.55
C ALA A 599 -27.48 -54.27 -18.01
N LEU A 600 -27.75 -54.60 -16.75
CA LEU A 600 -29.03 -54.31 -16.08
C LEU A 600 -29.25 -52.79 -15.94
N ALA A 601 -28.21 -52.03 -15.62
CA ALA A 601 -28.28 -50.58 -15.58
C ALA A 601 -28.60 -50.00 -16.97
N ASP A 602 -27.92 -50.44 -18.02
CA ASP A 602 -28.17 -49.98 -19.40
C ASP A 602 -29.60 -50.33 -19.88
N ASN A 603 -30.10 -51.53 -19.57
CA ASN A 603 -31.46 -51.95 -19.91
C ASN A 603 -32.56 -51.21 -19.12
N LEU A 604 -32.25 -50.70 -17.93
CA LEU A 604 -33.16 -49.83 -17.15
C LEU A 604 -33.23 -48.40 -17.70
N TYR A 605 -32.22 -47.96 -18.46
CA TYR A 605 -32.16 -46.64 -19.07
C TYR A 605 -32.61 -46.60 -20.54
N LEU A 606 -32.61 -47.74 -21.23
CA LEU A 606 -32.96 -47.83 -22.65
C LEU A 606 -33.96 -48.97 -22.89
N SER A 607 -35.25 -48.63 -22.94
CA SER A 607 -36.16 -49.34 -23.85
C SER A 607 -36.51 -48.38 -24.97
N ASP A 608 -35.89 -48.55 -26.14
CA ASP A 608 -36.17 -47.76 -27.35
C ASP A 608 -37.56 -48.08 -27.96
N ASP A 609 -38.31 -49.01 -27.35
CA ASP A 609 -39.44 -49.69 -28.00
C ASP A 609 -40.82 -49.26 -27.45
N GLY A 610 -40.88 -48.43 -26.41
CA GLY A 610 -42.14 -47.92 -25.85
C GLY A 610 -43.12 -48.97 -25.32
N ALA A 611 -42.72 -50.24 -25.21
CA ALA A 611 -43.52 -51.31 -24.64
C ALA A 611 -43.13 -51.54 -23.17
N PRO A 612 -44.09 -51.54 -22.21
CA PRO A 612 -43.78 -51.83 -20.82
C PRO A 612 -43.30 -53.28 -20.68
N TYR A 613 -42.16 -53.47 -20.00
CA TYR A 613 -41.78 -54.79 -19.49
C TYR A 613 -42.78 -55.17 -18.39
N ASN A 614 -43.61 -56.18 -18.66
CA ASN A 614 -44.34 -56.89 -17.62
C ASN A 614 -43.35 -57.81 -16.91
N LEU A 615 -42.70 -57.32 -15.86
CA LEU A 615 -42.01 -58.19 -14.91
C LEU A 615 -43.08 -59.04 -14.21
N THR A 616 -42.95 -60.36 -14.33
CA THR A 616 -43.81 -61.29 -13.59
C THR A 616 -43.24 -61.49 -12.18
N GLU A 617 -44.04 -62.07 -11.28
CA GLU A 617 -43.69 -62.19 -9.84
C GLU A 617 -42.41 -63.02 -9.56
N ASP A 618 -41.86 -63.67 -10.59
CA ASP A 618 -40.61 -64.44 -10.55
C ASP A 618 -39.38 -63.71 -11.17
N ASP A 619 -39.55 -62.49 -11.72
CA ASP A 619 -38.49 -61.61 -12.22
C ASP A 619 -38.14 -60.49 -11.20
#